data_AF-A0A6J0V773-F1
#
_entry.id   AF-A0A6J0V773-F1
#
_cell.length_a   1.000
_cell.length_b   1.000
_cell.length_c   1.000
_cell.angle_alpha   90.00
_cell.angle_beta   90.00
_cell.angle_gamma   90.00
#
_symmetry.space_group_name_H-M   'P 1'
#
loop_
_entity.id
_entity.type
_entity.pdbx_description
1 polymer ?
#
loop_
_entity_poly.entity_id
_entity_poly.type
_entity_poly.pdbx_seq_one_letter_code
_entity_poly.pdbx_strand_id
1 'polypeptide(L)'
;MKLELCYQRHQIKASLQNSLTVAVLRYQDDLDLQFIMDEIQTGLQCCGVESYLDWKTNVYFNCSSPGVQACGVPASCCLDPLENGTVPNSQCGFGALVLEEFVAQSVIYLGGCVPQLTRWLNNHAGTIAFYSVLLIVIEIVSLLLATKLLAGIAFATTEHDSRRDGKLLLYEHQSHGGFYS
;
A
#
# COMPACT_ATOMS: atom_id res chain seq x y z
N MET A 1 15.16 15.09 -20.04
CA MET A 1 13.92 14.39 -19.62
C MET A 1 14.10 12.87 -19.44
N LYS A 2 14.75 12.12 -20.35
CA LYS A 2 14.97 10.66 -20.17
C LYS A 2 15.88 10.28 -18.99
N LEU A 3 16.86 11.11 -18.67
CA LEU A 3 17.84 10.85 -17.60
C LEU A 3 17.20 10.93 -16.19
N GLU A 4 16.36 11.93 -15.95
CA GLU A 4 15.58 12.08 -14.70
C GLU A 4 14.63 10.92 -14.47
N LEU A 5 13.89 10.50 -15.50
CA LEU A 5 12.97 9.36 -15.39
C LEU A 5 13.73 8.05 -15.10
N CYS A 6 14.93 7.86 -15.66
CA CYS A 6 15.77 6.71 -15.38
C CYS A 6 16.31 6.75 -13.93
N TYR A 7 16.74 7.92 -13.48
CA TYR A 7 17.22 8.14 -12.11
C TYR A 7 16.13 7.85 -11.07
N GLN A 8 14.91 8.34 -11.28
CA GLN A 8 13.76 8.06 -10.41
C GLN A 8 13.41 6.57 -10.39
N ARG A 9 13.39 5.90 -11.54
CA ARG A 9 13.14 4.45 -11.62
C ARG A 9 14.20 3.64 -10.89
N HIS A 10 15.47 4.02 -11.01
CA HIS A 10 16.57 3.37 -10.31
C HIS A 10 16.45 3.52 -8.80
N GLN A 11 16.16 4.74 -8.33
CA GLN A 11 15.98 5.02 -6.90
C GLN A 11 14.80 4.25 -6.29
N ILE A 12 13.66 4.22 -6.99
CA ILE A 12 12.48 3.45 -6.54
C ILE A 12 12.83 1.96 -6.44
N LYS A 13 13.48 1.40 -7.47
CA LYS A 13 13.90 0.00 -7.45
C LYS A 13 14.83 -0.30 -6.28
N ALA A 14 15.85 0.54 -6.07
CA ALA A 14 16.80 0.37 -4.97
C ALA A 14 16.13 0.46 -3.59
N SER A 15 15.20 1.40 -3.41
CA SER A 15 14.43 1.54 -2.17
C SER A 15 13.55 0.31 -1.90
N LEU A 16 12.89 -0.21 -2.93
CA LEU A 16 12.09 -1.44 -2.86
C LEU A 16 12.96 -2.66 -2.49
N GLN A 17 14.11 -2.81 -3.14
CA GLN A 17 15.08 -3.87 -2.85
C GLN A 17 15.52 -3.82 -1.39
N ASN A 18 15.90 -2.64 -0.89
CA ASN A 18 16.33 -2.47 0.49
C ASN A 18 15.20 -2.82 1.48
N SER A 19 13.99 -2.34 1.23
CA SER A 19 12.82 -2.58 2.09
C SER A 19 12.47 -4.07 2.16
N LEU A 20 12.43 -4.75 1.01
CA LEU A 20 12.17 -6.19 0.95
C LEU A 20 13.31 -7.01 1.54
N THR A 21 14.56 -6.56 1.41
CA THR A 21 15.71 -7.20 2.06
C THR A 21 15.57 -7.14 3.58
N VAL A 22 15.16 -5.99 4.13
CA VAL A 22 14.87 -5.85 5.57
C VAL A 22 13.73 -6.78 5.98
N ALA A 23 12.66 -6.87 5.18
CA ALA A 23 11.55 -7.77 5.44
C ALA A 23 12.00 -9.24 5.47
N VAL A 24 12.84 -9.67 4.52
CA VAL A 24 13.42 -11.03 4.52
C VAL A 24 14.30 -11.25 5.75
N LEU A 25 15.19 -10.32 6.08
CA LEU A 25 16.11 -10.49 7.22
C LEU A 25 15.39 -10.56 8.57
N ARG A 26 14.33 -9.76 8.75
CA ARG A 26 13.57 -9.66 10.00
C ARG A 26 12.25 -10.42 9.99
N TYR A 27 12.05 -11.29 9.00
CA TYR A 27 10.78 -11.99 8.77
C TYR A 27 10.23 -12.70 10.01
N GLN A 28 11.08 -13.36 10.81
CA GLN A 28 10.64 -14.06 12.02
C GLN A 28 10.64 -13.18 13.28
N ASP A 29 11.25 -12.00 13.23
CA ASP A 29 11.42 -11.14 14.39
C ASP A 29 10.29 -10.10 14.50
N ASP A 30 9.51 -9.91 13.43
CA ASP A 30 8.47 -8.88 13.33
C ASP A 30 7.26 -9.42 12.56
N LEU A 31 6.12 -9.54 13.26
CA LEU A 31 4.88 -10.07 12.70
C LEU A 31 4.30 -9.21 11.57
N ASP A 32 4.53 -7.89 11.61
CA ASP A 32 4.05 -7.00 10.56
C ASP A 32 4.86 -7.21 9.27
N LEU A 33 6.18 -7.37 9.41
CA LEU A 33 7.05 -7.69 8.26
C LEU A 33 6.78 -9.08 7.71
N GLN A 34 6.48 -10.06 8.57
CA GLN A 34 6.04 -11.39 8.15
C GLN A 34 4.78 -11.30 7.29
N PHE A 35 3.73 -10.68 7.82
CA PHE A 35 2.45 -10.53 7.15
C PHE A 35 2.61 -9.80 5.80
N ILE A 36 3.32 -8.68 5.79
CA ILE A 36 3.55 -7.90 4.56
C ILE A 36 4.31 -8.74 3.53
N MET A 37 5.35 -9.47 3.94
CA MET A 37 6.12 -10.30 3.02
C MET A 37 5.28 -11.44 2.45
N ASP A 38 4.47 -12.10 3.27
CA ASP A 38 3.59 -13.19 2.84
C ASP A 38 2.52 -12.73 1.84
N GLU A 39 1.91 -11.58 2.09
CA GLU A 39 0.95 -10.95 1.18
C GLU A 39 1.60 -10.57 -0.16
N ILE A 40 2.82 -10.02 -0.11
CA ILE A 40 3.58 -9.68 -1.32
C ILE A 40 3.90 -10.94 -2.13
N GLN A 41 4.41 -11.99 -1.48
CA GLN A 41 4.81 -13.23 -2.14
C GLN A 41 3.62 -13.95 -2.78
N THR A 42 2.49 -14.02 -2.05
CA THR A 42 1.26 -14.62 -2.54
C THR A 42 0.63 -13.79 -3.66
N GLY A 43 0.54 -12.46 -3.48
CA GLY A 43 -0.12 -11.56 -4.42
C GLY A 43 0.64 -11.35 -5.73
N LEU A 44 1.98 -11.35 -5.68
CA LEU A 44 2.83 -11.21 -6.87
C LEU A 44 3.35 -12.54 -7.42
N GLN A 45 3.04 -13.67 -6.78
CA GLN A 45 3.50 -15.00 -7.17
C GLN A 45 5.03 -15.05 -7.31
N CYS A 46 5.71 -14.66 -6.23
CA CYS A 46 7.16 -14.52 -6.16
C CYS A 46 7.73 -15.09 -4.86
N CYS A 47 9.04 -15.29 -4.80
CA CYS A 47 9.73 -15.70 -3.59
C CYS A 47 11.06 -14.97 -3.43
N GLY A 48 11.30 -14.41 -2.25
CA GLY A 48 12.49 -13.59 -1.96
C GLY A 48 12.46 -12.20 -2.61
N VAL A 49 13.62 -11.54 -2.71
CA VAL A 49 13.74 -10.15 -3.17
C VAL A 49 14.00 -10.10 -4.68
N GLU A 50 15.12 -10.64 -5.11
CA GLU A 50 15.52 -10.86 -6.51
C GLU A 50 15.37 -12.35 -6.90
N SER A 51 15.52 -13.27 -5.95
CA SER A 51 15.24 -14.69 -6.15
C SER A 51 14.88 -15.41 -4.85
N TYR A 52 14.33 -16.62 -4.96
CA TYR A 52 14.06 -17.47 -3.80
C TYR A 52 15.30 -17.75 -2.93
N LEU A 53 16.52 -17.63 -3.48
CA LEU A 53 17.78 -17.85 -2.76
C LEU A 53 18.08 -16.77 -1.71
N ASP A 54 17.41 -15.62 -1.76
CA ASP A 54 17.61 -14.54 -0.80
C ASP A 54 17.27 -14.99 0.64
N TRP A 55 16.41 -16.00 0.77
CA TRP A 55 16.10 -16.64 2.06
C TRP A 55 17.32 -17.26 2.76
N LYS A 56 18.41 -17.57 2.03
CA LYS A 56 19.68 -18.01 2.63
C LYS A 56 20.30 -16.94 3.55
N THR A 57 19.94 -15.68 3.38
CA THR A 57 20.44 -14.57 4.21
C THR A 57 19.72 -14.42 5.54
N ASN A 58 18.50 -14.98 5.66
CA ASN A 58 17.76 -14.99 6.91
C ASN A 58 18.31 -16.06 7.86
N VAL A 59 18.52 -15.72 9.13
CA VAL A 59 19.16 -16.61 10.14
C VAL A 59 18.37 -17.90 10.43
N TYR A 60 17.06 -17.91 10.24
CA TYR A 60 16.18 -19.07 10.50
C TYR A 60 16.09 -20.00 9.29
N PHE A 61 16.14 -19.45 8.07
CA PHE A 61 16.07 -20.21 6.81
C PHE A 61 17.44 -20.60 6.25
N ASN A 62 18.51 -19.97 6.71
CA ASN A 62 19.87 -20.34 6.35
C ASN A 62 20.11 -21.83 6.61
N CYS A 63 20.76 -22.52 5.67
CA CYS A 63 21.06 -23.95 5.76
C CYS A 63 21.92 -24.36 6.95
N SER A 64 22.71 -23.44 7.50
CA SER A 64 23.51 -23.67 8.70
C SER A 64 22.70 -23.49 10.00
N SER A 65 21.43 -23.08 9.90
CA SER A 65 20.57 -22.90 11.06
C SER A 65 20.17 -24.27 11.64
N PRO A 66 20.10 -24.43 12.97
CA PRO A 66 19.69 -25.69 13.59
C PRO A 66 18.17 -25.91 13.56
N GLY A 67 17.39 -24.92 13.12
CA GLY A 67 15.93 -24.96 13.12
C GLY A 67 15.33 -25.82 12.01
N VAL A 68 14.07 -26.25 12.20
CA VAL A 68 13.33 -27.05 11.21
C VAL A 68 13.12 -26.32 9.89
N GLN A 69 13.20 -24.99 9.88
CA GLN A 69 13.03 -24.16 8.69
C GLN A 69 14.34 -23.96 7.90
N ALA A 70 15.45 -24.52 8.37
CA ALA A 70 16.73 -24.44 7.69
C ALA A 70 16.65 -25.00 6.27
N CYS A 71 17.38 -24.39 5.34
CA CYS A 71 17.33 -24.69 3.91
C CYS A 71 15.91 -24.56 3.30
N GLY A 72 14.99 -23.88 3.96
CA GLY A 72 13.63 -23.71 3.46
C GLY A 72 13.34 -22.30 2.94
N VAL A 73 12.09 -22.12 2.54
CA VAL A 73 11.46 -20.82 2.28
C VAL A 73 10.10 -20.79 3.00
N PRO A 74 9.49 -19.61 3.21
CA PRO A 74 8.14 -19.53 3.76
C PRO A 74 7.09 -20.25 2.91
N ALA A 75 5.98 -20.62 3.55
CA ALA A 75 4.85 -21.26 2.87
C ALA A 75 4.18 -20.37 1.80
N SER A 76 4.27 -19.05 1.95
CA SER A 76 3.80 -18.06 0.97
C SER A 76 4.56 -18.11 -0.37
N CYS A 77 5.73 -18.76 -0.42
CA CYS A 77 6.47 -19.02 -1.67
C CYS A 77 5.93 -20.21 -2.47
N CYS A 78 4.98 -20.98 -1.97
CA CYS A 78 4.54 -22.21 -2.63
C CYS A 78 3.54 -21.93 -3.75
N LEU A 79 3.64 -22.71 -4.84
CA LEU A 79 2.79 -22.54 -6.02
C LEU A 79 1.31 -22.76 -5.70
N ASP A 80 1.04 -23.86 -5.01
CA ASP A 80 -0.28 -24.23 -4.52
C ASP A 80 -0.22 -24.35 -3.00
N PRO A 81 -0.52 -23.27 -2.26
CA PRO A 81 -0.65 -23.40 -0.81
C PRO A 81 -1.76 -24.38 -0.45
N LEU A 82 -2.73 -24.70 -1.34
CA LEU A 82 -3.79 -25.69 -1.12
C LEU A 82 -3.65 -26.89 -2.06
N GLU A 83 -2.76 -27.83 -1.75
CA GLU A 83 -2.68 -29.09 -2.49
C GLU A 83 -4.02 -29.86 -2.35
N ASN A 84 -4.84 -29.89 -3.42
CA ASN A 84 -6.18 -30.48 -3.46
C ASN A 84 -7.26 -29.85 -2.53
N GLY A 85 -7.14 -28.55 -2.23
CA GLY A 85 -8.30 -27.70 -1.93
C GLY A 85 -8.96 -27.81 -0.56
N THR A 86 -8.31 -28.40 0.45
CA THR A 86 -8.87 -28.42 1.83
C THR A 86 -7.86 -28.19 2.96
N VAL A 87 -6.56 -28.35 2.75
CA VAL A 87 -5.53 -28.12 3.79
C VAL A 87 -4.37 -27.33 3.18
N PRO A 88 -3.91 -26.24 3.84
CA PRO A 88 -2.72 -25.54 3.39
C PRO A 88 -1.49 -26.46 3.50
N ASN A 89 -0.82 -26.79 2.39
CA ASN A 89 0.48 -27.45 2.41
C ASN A 89 1.53 -26.40 2.81
N SER A 90 1.79 -26.25 4.10
CA SER A 90 2.91 -25.45 4.58
C SER A 90 4.26 -26.16 4.48
N GLN A 91 4.27 -27.44 4.09
CA GLN A 91 5.48 -28.28 4.05
C GLN A 91 6.28 -28.14 2.75
N CYS A 92 5.68 -27.62 1.68
CA CYS A 92 6.32 -27.35 0.38
C CYS A 92 7.60 -26.50 0.48
N GLY A 93 7.68 -25.58 1.45
CA GLY A 93 8.83 -24.70 1.62
C GLY A 93 10.02 -25.35 2.31
N PHE A 94 9.85 -26.50 2.98
CA PHE A 94 10.92 -27.14 3.75
C PHE A 94 11.96 -27.76 2.83
N GLY A 95 13.25 -27.45 3.07
CA GLY A 95 14.34 -27.96 2.24
C GLY A 95 14.33 -27.44 0.79
N ALA A 96 13.49 -26.47 0.45
CA ALA A 96 13.36 -25.99 -0.92
C ALA A 96 14.66 -25.38 -1.49
N LEU A 97 15.54 -24.84 -0.64
CA LEU A 97 16.82 -24.24 -1.04
C LEU A 97 17.91 -25.26 -1.42
N VAL A 98 17.70 -26.54 -1.11
CA VAL A 98 18.62 -27.64 -1.49
C VAL A 98 18.08 -28.52 -2.61
N LEU A 99 16.84 -28.29 -3.05
CA LEU A 99 16.29 -28.95 -4.22
C LEU A 99 17.02 -28.48 -5.48
N GLU A 100 17.10 -29.37 -6.47
CA GLU A 100 17.50 -28.97 -7.81
C GLU A 100 16.50 -27.96 -8.36
N GLU A 101 16.98 -26.94 -9.09
CA GLU A 101 16.13 -25.85 -9.60
C GLU A 101 14.94 -26.35 -10.43
N PHE A 102 15.15 -27.45 -11.19
CA PHE A 102 14.11 -28.10 -11.98
C PHE A 102 12.97 -28.69 -11.12
N VAL A 103 13.28 -29.13 -9.90
CA VAL A 103 12.29 -29.64 -8.94
C VAL A 103 11.70 -28.47 -8.14
N ALA A 104 12.51 -27.49 -7.77
CA ALA A 104 12.06 -26.33 -7.02
C ALA A 104 10.99 -25.52 -7.79
N GLN A 105 11.13 -25.35 -9.11
CA GLN A 105 10.14 -24.65 -9.95
C GLN A 105 8.75 -25.31 -10.00
N SER A 106 8.61 -26.58 -9.60
CA SER A 106 7.31 -27.27 -9.56
C SER A 106 6.64 -27.23 -8.19
N VAL A 107 7.30 -26.64 -7.19
CA VAL A 107 6.82 -26.60 -5.80
C VAL A 107 6.73 -25.17 -5.28
N ILE A 108 7.68 -24.31 -5.67
CA ILE A 108 7.77 -22.92 -5.22
C ILE A 108 7.98 -21.94 -6.37
N TYR A 109 7.63 -20.67 -6.14
CA TYR A 109 8.01 -19.57 -7.01
C TYR A 109 9.53 -19.34 -6.95
N LEU A 110 10.23 -19.38 -8.09
CA LEU A 110 11.68 -19.13 -8.11
C LEU A 110 12.06 -17.65 -8.22
N GLY A 111 11.22 -16.86 -8.89
CA GLY A 111 11.57 -15.48 -9.20
C GLY A 111 11.27 -14.52 -8.04
N GLY A 112 12.13 -13.51 -7.87
CA GLY A 112 12.00 -12.52 -6.79
C GLY A 112 10.86 -11.52 -6.95
N CYS A 113 10.46 -10.91 -5.84
CA CYS A 113 9.34 -9.98 -5.84
C CYS A 113 9.63 -8.64 -6.51
N VAL A 114 10.86 -8.13 -6.48
CA VAL A 114 11.23 -6.86 -7.13
C VAL A 114 11.07 -6.92 -8.66
N PRO A 115 11.63 -7.92 -9.38
CA PRO A 115 11.42 -8.03 -10.83
C PRO A 115 9.95 -8.29 -11.18
N GLN A 116 9.19 -9.00 -10.34
CA GLN A 116 7.79 -9.32 -10.57
C GLN A 116 6.93 -8.08 -10.43
N LEU A 117 7.11 -7.32 -9.35
CA LEU A 117 6.46 -6.05 -9.13
C LEU A 117 6.76 -5.07 -10.26
N THR A 118 8.01 -4.99 -10.70
CA THR A 118 8.41 -4.11 -11.81
C THR A 118 7.67 -4.49 -13.10
N ARG A 119 7.58 -5.79 -13.41
CA ARG A 119 6.83 -6.29 -14.58
C ARG A 119 5.34 -6.00 -14.46
N TRP A 120 4.75 -6.27 -13.29
CA TRP A 120 3.33 -6.00 -13.03
C TRP A 120 2.99 -4.52 -13.20
N LEU A 121 3.79 -3.63 -12.62
CA LEU A 121 3.63 -2.17 -12.74
C LEU A 121 3.73 -1.71 -14.19
N ASN A 122 4.69 -2.21 -14.96
CA ASN A 122 4.83 -1.84 -16.36
C ASN A 122 3.65 -2.34 -17.21
N ASN A 123 3.16 -3.56 -16.95
CA ASN A 123 2.03 -4.14 -17.68
C ASN A 123 0.70 -3.46 -17.36
N HIS A 124 0.52 -2.97 -16.13
CA HIS A 124 -0.70 -2.30 -15.67
C HIS A 124 -0.58 -0.77 -15.60
N ALA A 125 0.50 -0.19 -16.13
CA ALA A 125 0.77 1.25 -16.02
C ALA A 125 -0.37 2.10 -16.60
N GLY A 126 -0.95 1.68 -17.72
CA GLY A 126 -2.09 2.37 -18.34
C GLY A 126 -3.35 2.36 -17.47
N THR A 127 -3.66 1.20 -16.89
CA THR A 127 -4.82 1.03 -16.00
C THR A 127 -4.66 1.84 -14.72
N ILE A 128 -3.48 1.82 -14.12
CA ILE A 128 -3.17 2.61 -12.92
C ILE A 128 -3.27 4.11 -13.23
N ALA A 129 -2.74 4.55 -14.37
CA ALA A 129 -2.83 5.95 -14.80
C ALA A 129 -4.29 6.39 -15.03
N PHE A 130 -5.15 5.51 -15.55
CA PHE A 130 -6.56 5.81 -15.72
C PHE A 130 -7.27 6.03 -14.38
N TYR A 131 -7.11 5.10 -13.42
CA TYR A 131 -7.73 5.24 -12.11
C TYR A 131 -7.19 6.43 -11.32
N SER A 132 -5.89 6.73 -11.44
CA SER A 132 -5.31 7.90 -10.75
C SER A 132 -5.89 9.21 -11.27
N VAL A 133 -6.06 9.37 -12.59
CA VAL A 133 -6.70 10.57 -13.16
C VAL A 133 -8.16 10.68 -12.71
N LEU A 134 -8.91 9.57 -12.69
CA LEU A 134 -10.29 9.56 -12.23
C LEU A 134 -10.41 10.04 -10.77
N LEU A 135 -9.55 9.52 -9.89
CA LEU A 135 -9.50 9.93 -8.49
C LEU A 135 -9.15 11.42 -8.34
N ILE A 136 -8.17 11.91 -9.08
CA ILE A 136 -7.78 13.33 -9.05
C ILE A 136 -8.95 14.24 -9.47
N VAL A 137 -9.71 13.85 -10.50
CA VAL A 137 -10.89 14.61 -10.92
C VAL A 137 -11.95 14.65 -9.82
N ILE A 138 -12.20 13.52 -9.15
CA ILE A 138 -13.15 13.44 -8.04
C ILE A 138 -12.71 14.34 -6.88
N GLU A 139 -11.42 14.33 -6.53
CA GLU A 139 -10.86 15.18 -5.47
C GLU A 139 -11.01 16.67 -5.80
N ILE A 140 -10.70 17.08 -7.05
CA ILE A 140 -10.85 18.47 -7.49
C ILE A 140 -12.32 18.91 -7.41
N VAL A 141 -13.24 18.09 -7.91
CA VAL A 141 -14.68 18.40 -7.84
C VAL A 141 -15.14 18.50 -6.39
N SER A 142 -14.69 17.60 -5.52
CA SER A 142 -15.02 17.61 -4.10
C SER A 142 -14.54 18.89 -3.41
N LEU A 143 -13.31 19.33 -3.69
CA LEU A 143 -12.77 20.59 -3.17
C LEU A 143 -13.53 21.81 -3.70
N LEU A 144 -13.91 21.82 -4.99
CA LEU A 144 -14.71 22.89 -5.58
C LEU A 144 -16.09 22.97 -4.93
N LEU A 145 -16.78 21.84 -4.75
CA LEU A 145 -18.08 21.82 -4.10
C LEU A 145 -17.99 22.24 -2.63
N ALA A 146 -16.98 21.76 -1.90
CA ALA A 146 -16.74 22.14 -0.51
C ALA A 146 -16.53 23.66 -0.37
N THR A 147 -15.71 24.26 -1.23
CA THR A 147 -15.47 25.72 -1.21
C THR A 147 -16.73 26.52 -1.56
N LYS A 148 -17.55 26.06 -2.51
CA LYS A 148 -18.85 26.70 -2.83
C LYS A 148 -19.84 26.58 -1.66
N LEU A 149 -19.91 25.43 -1.01
CA LEU A 149 -20.77 25.22 0.14
C LEU A 149 -20.37 26.12 1.32
N LEU A 150 -19.07 26.20 1.64
CA LEU A 150 -18.56 27.06 2.70
C LEU A 150 -18.84 28.54 2.43
N ALA A 151 -18.65 29.00 1.18
CA ALA A 151 -18.98 30.37 0.80
C ALA A 151 -20.50 30.67 0.93
N GLY A 152 -21.34 29.70 0.58
CA GLY A 152 -22.80 29.80 0.75
C GLY A 152 -23.23 29.93 2.22
N ILE A 153 -22.63 29.12 3.10
CA ILE A 153 -22.89 29.20 4.56
C ILE A 153 -22.43 30.54 5.12
N ALA A 154 -21.24 31.01 4.73
CA ALA A 154 -20.71 32.30 5.18
C ALA A 154 -21.65 33.44 4.77
N PHE A 155 -22.11 33.46 3.51
CA PHE A 155 -23.06 34.45 3.03
C PHE A 155 -24.39 34.41 3.81
N ALA A 156 -24.98 33.21 3.98
CA ALA A 156 -26.23 33.06 4.71
C ALA A 156 -26.12 33.51 6.18
N THR A 157 -24.96 33.27 6.81
CA THR A 157 -24.70 33.71 8.18
C THR A 157 -24.62 35.24 8.26
N THR A 158 -23.96 35.90 7.30
CA THR A 158 -23.89 37.38 7.25
C THR A 158 -25.24 38.04 7.02
N GLU A 159 -26.10 37.45 6.18
CA GLU A 159 -27.45 37.96 5.95
C GLU A 159 -28.33 37.79 7.20
N HIS A 160 -28.22 36.64 7.87
CA HIS A 160 -28.94 36.40 9.11
C HIS A 160 -28.52 37.37 10.22
N ASP A 161 -27.23 37.69 10.32
CA ASP A 161 -26.69 38.66 11.29
C ASP A 161 -27.18 40.08 11.00
N SER A 162 -27.06 40.53 9.75
CA SER A 162 -27.56 41.84 9.30
C SER A 162 -29.07 42.01 9.54
N ARG A 163 -29.86 40.95 9.32
CA ARG A 163 -31.31 40.96 9.55
C ARG A 163 -31.66 40.99 11.05
N ARG A 164 -30.82 40.40 11.92
CA ARG A 164 -30.98 40.46 13.39
C ARG A 164 -30.69 41.87 13.89
N ASP A 165 -29.58 42.47 13.44
CA ASP A 165 -29.17 43.82 13.85
C ASP A 165 -30.19 44.88 13.41
N GLY A 166 -30.71 44.78 12.19
CA GLY A 166 -31.77 45.67 11.71
C GLY A 166 -33.06 45.59 12.54
N LYS A 167 -33.42 44.40 13.06
CA LYS A 167 -34.54 44.24 13.99
C LYS A 167 -34.25 44.84 15.36
N LEU A 168 -33.01 44.73 15.85
CA LEU A 168 -32.60 45.29 17.13
C LEU A 168 -32.66 46.82 17.10
N LEU A 169 -32.13 47.45 16.03
CA LEU A 169 -32.17 48.90 15.85
C LEU A 169 -33.59 49.46 15.76
N LEU A 170 -34.51 48.75 15.09
CA LEU A 170 -35.93 49.13 15.07
C LEU A 170 -36.56 49.07 16.46
N TYR A 171 -36.21 48.07 17.27
CA TYR A 171 -36.68 47.96 18.65
C TYR A 171 -36.17 49.11 19.53
N GLU A 172 -34.90 49.46 19.40
CA GLU A 172 -34.27 50.54 20.17
C GLU A 172 -34.83 51.92 19.81
N HIS A 173 -35.12 52.17 18.53
CA HIS A 173 -35.76 53.41 18.07
C HIS A 173 -37.20 53.54 18.60
N GLN A 174 -37.92 52.42 18.75
CA GLN A 174 -39.27 52.42 19.31
C GLN A 174 -39.29 52.58 20.84
N SER A 175 -38.25 52.12 21.53
CA SER A 175 -38.07 52.36 22.98
C SER A 175 -37.65 53.80 23.32
N HIS A 176 -36.84 54.47 22.50
CA HIS A 176 -36.44 55.86 22.73
C HIS A 176 -37.46 56.91 22.25
N GLY A 177 -38.33 56.56 21.28
CA GLY A 177 -39.41 57.42 20.81
C GLY A 177 -40.59 57.60 21.80
N GLY A 178 -40.61 56.83 22.89
CA GLY A 178 -41.66 56.89 23.93
C GLY A 178 -41.40 57.88 25.07
N PHE A 179 -40.30 58.64 25.06
CA PHE A 179 -39.95 59.58 26.16
C PHE A 179 -40.23 61.06 25.83
N TYR A 180 -40.86 61.34 24.68
CA TYR A 180 -41.35 62.68 24.31
C TYR A 180 -42.87 62.65 24.09
N SER A 181 -43.63 62.40 25.14
CA SER A 181 -45.05 62.78 25.27
C SER A 181 -45.38 63.02 26.73
#